data_AF-Q1ZWF7-F1
#
_entry.id   AF-Q1ZWF7-F1
#
_cell.length_a   1.000
_cell.length_b   1.000
_cell.length_c   1.000
_cell.angle_alpha   90.00
_cell.angle_beta   90.00
_cell.angle_gamma   90.00
#
_symmetry.space_group_name_H-M   'P 1'
#
loop_
_entity.id
_entity.type
_entity.pdbx_description
1 polymer ?
#
loop_
_entity_poly.entity_id
_entity_poly.type
_entity_poly.pdbx_seq_one_letter_code
_entity_poly.pdbx_strand_id
1 'polypeptide(L)' 'MEDKTLIADTHGILEAFIENGLHRRYPIYCQFPHCDSLIEKHQYDESYDIEFNDGYRHHNEK' A
#
# COMPACT_ATOMS: atom_id res chain seq x y z
N MET A 1 4.97 -2.35 19.79
CA MET A 1 3.71 -1.73 19.33
C MET A 1 3.09 -2.76 18.41
N GLU A 2 1.81 -3.08 18.55
CA GLU A 2 1.16 -4.01 17.62
C GLU A 2 1.37 -3.49 16.19
N ASP A 3 2.09 -4.23 15.36
CA ASP A 3 2.28 -3.98 13.93
C ASP A 3 0.91 -4.06 13.24
N LYS A 4 0.16 -2.94 13.30
CA LYS A 4 -1.16 -2.84 12.68
C LYS A 4 -0.98 -2.72 11.18
N THR A 5 -1.32 -3.80 10.48
CA THR A 5 -1.43 -3.81 9.02
C THR A 5 -2.80 -3.29 8.62
N LEU A 6 -2.83 -2.32 7.70
CA LEU A 6 -4.08 -1.83 7.12
C LEU A 6 -4.51 -2.75 5.99
N ILE A 7 -5.77 -3.16 6.00
CA ILE A 7 -6.31 -4.04 4.95
C ILE A 7 -7.09 -3.20 3.95
N ALA A 8 -6.65 -3.21 2.69
CA ALA A 8 -7.35 -2.60 1.58
C ALA A 8 -8.08 -3.68 0.77
N ASP A 9 -9.40 -3.78 0.95
CA ASP A 9 -10.24 -4.74 0.21
C ASP A 9 -10.52 -4.31 -1.24
N THR A 10 -10.46 -3.00 -1.51
CA THR A 10 -10.69 -2.43 -2.86
C THR A 10 -9.65 -1.37 -3.20
N HIS A 11 -9.49 -1.08 -4.50
CA HIS A 11 -8.62 -0.01 -5.00
C HIS A 11 -8.94 1.34 -4.34
N GLY A 12 -10.23 1.67 -4.14
CA GLY A 12 -10.62 2.94 -3.53
C GLY A 12 -10.19 3.08 -2.06
N ILE A 13 -10.11 1.97 -1.32
CA ILE A 13 -9.59 1.97 0.06
C ILE A 13 -8.07 2.20 0.06
N LEU A 14 -7.36 1.56 -0.87
CA LEU A 14 -5.93 1.78 -1.05
C LEU A 14 -5.65 3.25 -1.40
N GLU A 15 -6.38 3.82 -2.37
CA GLU A 15 -6.28 5.25 -2.73
C GLU A 15 -6.52 6.15 -1.51
N ALA A 16 -7.57 5.87 -0.71
CA ALA A 16 -7.82 6.62 0.51
C ALA A 16 -6.66 6.53 1.53
N PHE A 17 -6.06 5.35 1.73
CA PHE A 17 -4.90 5.19 2.62
C PHE A 17 -3.69 5.97 2.11
N ILE A 18 -3.50 6.00 0.80
CA ILE A 18 -2.44 6.74 0.14
C ILE A 18 -2.63 8.25 0.33
N GLU A 19 -3.82 8.77 -0.01
CA GLU A 19 -4.17 10.18 0.10
C GLU A 19 -4.07 10.70 1.54
N ASN A 20 -4.35 9.85 2.53
CA ASN A 20 -4.21 10.18 3.95
C ASN A 20 -2.77 9.97 4.49
N GLY A 21 -1.83 9.51 3.67
CA GLY A 21 -0.43 9.28 4.08
C GLY A 21 -0.24 8.10 5.02
N LEU A 22 -1.21 7.17 5.10
CA LEU A 22 -1.15 6.04 6.02
C LEU A 22 -0.09 5.00 5.62
N HIS A 23 0.18 4.88 4.32
CA HIS A 23 1.25 4.04 3.76
C HIS A 23 2.65 4.33 4.33
N ARG A 24 2.86 5.52 4.92
CA ARG A 24 4.13 5.91 5.55
C ARG A 24 4.29 5.41 6.98
N ARG A 25 3.18 5.04 7.63
CA ARG A 25 3.14 4.68 9.06
C ARG A 25 2.77 3.23 9.29
N TYR A 26 2.01 2.65 8.39
CA TYR A 26 1.48 1.31 8.53
C TYR A 26 1.70 0.54 7.23
N PRO A 27 2.11 -0.73 7.32
CA PRO A 27 2.10 -1.61 6.17
C PRO A 27 0.65 -1.79 5.70
N ILE A 28 0.46 -1.87 4.39
CA ILE A 28 -0.84 -2.05 3.76
C ILE A 28 -0.87 -3.42 3.07
N TYR A 29 -1.90 -4.20 3.34
CA TYR A 29 -2.17 -5.43 2.61
C TYR A 29 -3.42 -5.28 1.75
N CYS A 30 -3.28 -5.49 0.45
CA CYS A 30 -4.32 -5.40 -0.55
C CYS A 30 -4.92 -6.79 -0.82
N GLN A 31 -6.24 -6.93 -0.65
CA GLN A 31 -6.95 -8.19 -0.91
C GLN A 31 -7.27 -8.43 -2.40
N PHE A 32 -6.69 -7.61 -3.27
CA PHE A 32 -6.80 -7.65 -4.71
C PHE A 32 -5.39 -7.76 -5.33
N PRO A 33 -5.28 -8.30 -6.56
CA PRO A 33 -3.98 -8.47 -7.23
C PRO A 33 -3.32 -7.12 -7.52
N HIS A 34 -2.00 -7.13 -7.68
CA HIS A 34 -1.25 -5.91 -7.99
C HIS A 34 -1.77 -5.24 -9.26
N CYS A 35 -1.74 -3.90 -9.26
CA CYS A 35 -2.16 -3.09 -10.40
C CYS A 35 -1.10 -2.03 -10.68
N ASP A 36 -0.30 -2.25 -11.73
CA ASP A 36 0.82 -1.36 -12.10
C ASP A 36 0.37 0.09 -12.27
N SER A 37 -0.79 0.32 -12.89
CA SER A 37 -1.35 1.66 -13.10
C SER A 37 -1.54 2.46 -11.81
N LEU A 38 -1.89 1.76 -10.71
CA LEU A 38 -2.14 2.41 -9.42
C LEU A 38 -0.82 2.69 -8.68
N ILE A 39 0.16 1.80 -8.81
CA ILE A 39 1.51 1.99 -8.27
C ILE A 39 2.22 3.14 -9.01
N GLU A 40 2.15 3.16 -10.35
CA GLU A 40 2.77 4.21 -11.16
C GLU A 40 2.17 5.59 -10.92
N LYS A 41 0.84 5.66 -10.72
CA LYS A 41 0.13 6.91 -10.39
C LYS A 41 0.62 7.52 -9.07
N HIS A 42 1.05 6.66 -8.16
CA HIS A 42 1.53 7.04 -6.85
C HIS A 42 3.00 6.66 -6.72
N GLN A 43 3.88 7.33 -7.47
CA GLN A 43 5.33 7.27 -7.19
C GLN A 43 5.58 7.79 -5.77
N TYR A 44 5.61 6.89 -4.80
CA TYR A 44 5.88 7.19 -3.40
C TYR A 44 7.39 7.41 -3.25
N ASP A 45 7.82 8.66 -3.18
CA ASP A 45 9.25 8.98 -2.97
C ASP A 45 9.72 8.76 -1.51
N GLU A 46 8.85 8.22 -0.66
CA GLU A 46 8.99 8.08 0.79
C GLU A 46 9.01 6.60 1.21
N SER A 47 9.19 6.31 2.49
CA SER A 47 9.16 4.94 2.98
C SER A 47 7.73 4.40 2.99
N TYR A 48 7.51 3.23 2.38
CA TYR A 48 6.21 2.57 2.33
C TYR A 48 6.36 1.05 2.26
N ASP A 49 5.30 0.35 2.65
CA ASP A 49 5.22 -1.11 2.58
C ASP A 49 3.81 -1.54 2.18
N ILE A 50 3.65 -2.01 0.94
CA ILE A 50 2.37 -2.42 0.36
C ILE A 50 2.51 -3.83 -0.21
N GLU A 51 1.73 -4.77 0.31
CA GLU A 51 1.69 -6.15 -0.15
C GLU A 51 0.33 -6.44 -0.78
N PHE A 52 0.31 -7.24 -1.86
CA PHE A 52 -0.90 -7.63 -2.58
C PHE A 52 -1.14 -9.13 -2.42
N ASN A 53 -2.40 -9.56 -2.55
CA ASN A 53 -2.80 -10.96 -2.34
C ASN A 53 -2.18 -11.97 -3.33
N ASP A 54 -1.59 -11.48 -4.42
CA ASP A 54 -0.85 -12.26 -5.42
C ASP A 54 0.61 -12.53 -4.99
N GLY A 55 1.02 -12.01 -3.81
CA GLY A 55 2.38 -12.13 -3.29
C GLY A 55 3.34 -11.04 -3.80
N TYR A 56 2.85 -10.13 -4.65
CA TYR A 56 3.61 -8.95 -5.05
C TYR A 56 3.72 -7.97 -3.86
N ARG A 57 4.92 -7.45 -3.60
CA ARG A 57 5.17 -6.48 -2.53
C ARG A 57 5.95 -5.29 -3.06
N HIS A 58 5.34 -4.12 -2.97
CA HIS A 58 5.96 -2.84 -3.26
C HIS A 58 6.42 -2.23 -1.95
N HIS A 59 7.72 -2.18 -1.71
CA HIS A 59 8.28 -1.53 -0.53
C HIS A 59 9.45 -0.64 -0.91
N ASN A 60 9.60 0.45 -0.18
CA ASN A 60 10.75 1.35 -0.28
C ASN A 60 11.22 1.67 1.13
N GLU A 61 12.48 1.36 1.41
CA GLU A 61 13.17 1.68 2.65
C GLU A 61 14.15 2.82 2.35
N LYS A 62 13.64 4.05 2.17
CA LYS A 62 14.50 5.23 2.20
C LYS A 62 14.87 5.60 3.62
#